data_AF-A0A095Y2Q9-F1
#
_entry.id   AF-A0A095Y2Q9-F1
#
_cell.length_a   1.000
_cell.length_b   1.000
_cell.length_c   1.000
_cell.angle_alpha   90.00
_cell.angle_beta   90.00
_cell.angle_gamma   90.00
#
_symmetry.space_group_name_H-M   'P 1'
#
loop_
_entity.id
_entity.type
_entity.pdbx_description
1 polymer ?
#
loop_
_entity_poly.entity_id
_entity_poly.type
_entity_poly.pdbx_seq_one_letter_code
_entity_poly.pdbx_strand_id
1 'polypeptide(L)' 'MYRVFESLDELVQTVEEAYGVPMTANCMVPRRDVLVLLDELRNAFPEELDDAQDVLDQRDVIIGDAEASA' A
#
# COMPACT_ATOMS: atom_id res chain seq x y z
N MET A 1 -4.93 -0.95 -6.57
CA MET A 1 -3.53 -0.54 -6.39
C MET A 1 -3.35 0.49 -5.27
N TYR A 2 -4.13 1.58 -5.30
CA TYR A 2 -4.07 2.66 -4.30
C TYR A 2 -4.02 2.17 -2.86
N ARG A 3 -4.94 1.30 -2.45
CA ARG A 3 -5.02 0.90 -1.03
C ARG A 3 -3.77 0.20 -0.49
N VAL A 4 -3.07 -0.59 -1.31
CA VAL A 4 -1.86 -1.31 -0.86
C VAL A 4 -0.68 -0.35 -0.78
N PHE A 5 -0.44 0.46 -1.82
CA PHE A 5 0.62 1.47 -1.79
C PHE A 5 0.34 2.58 -0.77
N GLU A 6 -0.90 3.01 -0.63
CA GLU A 6 -1.34 3.98 0.39
C GLU A 6 -1.13 3.42 1.80
N SER A 7 -1.49 2.16 2.03
CA SER A 7 -1.22 1.51 3.33
C SER A 7 0.29 1.37 3.59
N LEU A 8 1.09 1.14 2.54
CA LEU A 8 2.55 1.06 2.65
C LEU A 8 3.15 2.44 2.95
N ASP A 9 2.71 3.48 2.24
CA ASP A 9 3.15 4.87 2.44
C ASP A 9 2.74 5.36 3.84
N GLU A 10 1.52 5.07 4.29
CA GLU A 10 1.04 5.39 5.65
C GLU A 10 1.89 4.67 6.71
N LEU A 11 2.29 3.42 6.45
CA LEU A 11 3.12 2.65 7.36
C LEU A 11 4.57 3.17 7.40
N VAL A 12 5.13 3.59 6.27
CA VAL A 12 6.42 4.29 6.20
C VAL A 12 6.36 5.57 7.02
N GLN A 13 5.35 6.42 6.78
CA GLN A 13 5.16 7.67 7.51
C GLN A 13 5.04 7.42 9.02
N THR A 14 4.25 6.43 9.42
CA THR A 14 4.09 6.05 10.83
C THR A 14 5.42 5.68 11.49
N VAL A 15 6.29 4.95 10.79
CA VAL A 15 7.60 4.53 11.30
C VAL A 15 8.60 5.69 11.34
N GLU A 16 8.54 6.61 10.38
CA GLU A 16 9.36 7.82 10.34
C GLU A 16 9.03 8.79 11.49
N GLU A 17 7.73 9.00 11.73
CA GLU A 17 7.21 9.89 12.77
C GLU A 17 7.19 9.27 14.17
N ALA A 18 7.39 7.95 14.28
CA ALA A 18 7.37 7.25 15.55
C ALA A 18 8.35 7.85 16.57
N TYR A 19 8.03 7.74 17.86
CA TYR A 19 8.96 8.08 18.93
C TYR A 19 10.05 7.02 19.07
N GLY A 20 11.29 7.42 19.42
CA GLY A 20 12.43 6.51 19.55
C GLY A 20 12.34 5.51 20.72
N VAL A 21 11.40 5.72 21.65
CA VAL A 21 11.15 4.83 22.80
C VAL A 21 9.64 4.62 22.98
N PRO A 22 9.16 3.38 23.21
CA PRO A 22 7.75 3.12 23.43
C PRO A 22 7.31 3.64 24.81
N MET A 23 6.19 4.36 24.84
CA MET A 23 5.55 4.85 26.09
C MET A 23 4.53 3.84 26.66
N THR A 24 4.44 2.64 26.07
CA THR A 24 3.50 1.56 26.39
C THR A 24 4.21 0.21 26.25
N ALA A 25 3.49 -0.91 26.41
CA ALA A 25 4.02 -2.27 26.21
C ALA A 25 4.33 -2.63 24.74
N ASN A 26 4.54 -1.66 23.87
CA ASN A 26 4.87 -1.86 22.47
C ASN A 26 6.33 -2.28 22.28
N CYS A 27 6.61 -3.01 21.19
CA CYS A 27 7.96 -3.42 20.83
C CYS A 27 8.80 -2.24 20.31
N MET A 28 10.10 -2.24 20.64
CA MET A 28 11.08 -1.31 20.07
C MET A 28 11.70 -1.96 18.82
N VAL A 29 11.72 -1.22 17.71
CA VAL A 29 12.32 -1.68 16.44
C VAL A 29 13.35 -0.68 15.92
N PRO A 30 14.43 -1.14 15.28
CA PRO A 30 15.39 -0.25 14.64
C PRO A 30 14.76 0.41 13.41
N ARG A 31 14.48 1.73 13.50
CA ARG A 31 13.79 2.50 12.44
C ARG A 31 14.40 2.29 11.06
N ARG A 32 15.73 2.40 10.97
CA ARG A 32 16.44 2.29 9.69
C ARG A 32 16.17 0.95 9.01
N ASP A 33 16.29 -0.15 9.74
CA ASP A 33 16.17 -1.48 9.16
C ASP A 33 14.71 -1.75 8.73
N VAL A 34 13.74 -1.26 9.50
CA VAL A 34 12.32 -1.35 9.12
C VAL A 34 12.04 -0.56 7.84
N LEU A 35 12.53 0.68 7.73
CA LEU A 35 12.34 1.49 6.52
C LEU A 35 12.99 0.85 5.28
N VAL A 36 14.16 0.22 5.44
CA VAL A 36 14.80 -0.53 4.34
C VAL A 36 13.93 -1.71 3.90
N LEU A 37 13.38 -2.49 4.83
CA LEU A 37 12.48 -3.60 4.49
C LEU A 37 11.19 -3.12 3.80
N LEU A 38 10.67 -1.95 4.17
CA LEU A 38 9.50 -1.36 3.53
C LEU A 38 9.80 -0.89 2.10
N ASP A 39 10.99 -0.33 1.87
CA ASP A 39 11.45 0.04 0.53
C ASP A 39 11.67 -1.21 -0.34
N GLU A 40 12.29 -2.26 0.20
CA GLU A 40 12.42 -3.55 -0.49
C GLU A 40 11.04 -4.15 -0.83
N LEU A 41 10.07 -4.07 0.07
CA LEU A 41 8.68 -4.48 -0.21
C LEU A 41 8.06 -3.66 -1.33
N ARG A 42 8.25 -2.33 -1.34
CA ARG A 42 7.78 -1.45 -2.41
C ARG A 42 8.36 -1.85 -3.76
N ASN A 43 9.66 -2.09 -3.81
CA ASN A 43 10.40 -2.45 -5.01
C ASN A 43 10.13 -3.89 -5.49
N ALA A 44 9.61 -4.76 -4.62
CA ALA A 44 9.20 -6.11 -4.98
C ALA A 44 7.85 -6.16 -5.71
N PHE A 45 7.09 -5.06 -5.73
CA PHE A 45 5.84 -5.01 -6.48
C PHE A 45 6.13 -4.90 -7.99
N PRO A 46 5.50 -5.74 -8.83
CA PRO A 46 5.62 -5.66 -10.29
C PRO A 46 5.12 -4.32 -10.82
N GLU A 47 5.80 -3.75 -11.81
CA GLU A 47 5.34 -2.53 -12.50
C GLU A 47 4.02 -2.77 -13.23
N GLU A 48 3.75 -4.01 -13.66
CA GLU A 48 2.56 -4.40 -14.41
C GLU A 48 1.29 -4.50 -13.53
N LEU A 49 1.41 -4.31 -12.22
CA LEU A 49 0.27 -4.38 -11.31
C LEU A 49 -0.67 -3.17 -11.46
N ASP A 50 -0.15 -2.04 -11.96
CA ASP A 50 -0.97 -0.88 -12.36
C ASP A 50 -1.82 -1.21 -13.58
N ASP A 51 -1.20 -1.75 -14.64
CA ASP A 51 -1.87 -2.20 -15.87
C ASP A 51 -2.95 -3.26 -15.59
N ALA A 52 -2.67 -4.20 -14.68
CA ALA A 52 -3.62 -5.24 -14.30
C ALA A 52 -4.88 -4.66 -13.62
N GLN A 53 -4.75 -3.54 -12.90
CA GLN A 53 -5.89 -2.87 -12.29
C GLN A 53 -6.70 -2.06 -13.28
N ASP A 54 -6.09 -1.38 -14.24
CA ASP A 54 -6.82 -0.68 -15.30
C ASP A 54 -7.79 -1.62 -16.03
N VAL A 55 -7.36 -2.86 -16.28
CA VAL A 55 -8.23 -3.90 -16.88
C VAL A 55 -9.41 -4.26 -15.98
N LEU A 56 -9.19 -4.35 -14.66
CA LEU A 56 -10.24 -4.69 -13.70
C LEU A 56 -11.23 -3.53 -13.49
N ASP A 57 -10.74 -2.30 -13.43
CA ASP A 57 -11.57 -1.10 -13.33
C ASP A 57 -12.40 -0.92 -14.61
N GLN A 58 -11.80 -1.14 -15.78
CA GLN A 58 -12.50 -1.13 -17.07
C GLN A 58 -13.61 -2.20 -17.13
N ARG A 59 -13.36 -3.40 -16.60
CA ARG A 59 -14.37 -4.46 -16.50
C ARG A 59 -15.54 -4.01 -15.65
N ASP A 60 -15.27 -3.40 -14.50
CA ASP A 60 -16.32 -2.97 -13.56
C ASP A 60 -17.18 -1.85 -14.15
N VAL A 61 -16.58 -0.92 -14.91
CA VAL A 61 -17.30 0.08 -15.69
C VAL A 61 -18.24 -0.57 -16.71
N ILE A 62 -17.73 -1.51 -17.51
CA ILE A 62 -18.53 -2.18 -18.54
C ILE A 62 -19.72 -2.93 -17.94
N ILE A 63 -19.51 -3.64 -16.82
CA ILE A 63 -20.56 -4.36 -16.12
C ILE A 63 -21.61 -3.39 -15.55
N GLY A 64 -21.17 -2.32 -14.90
CA GLY A 64 -22.06 -1.31 -14.33
C GLY A 64 -22.91 -0.61 -15.39
N ASP A 65 -22.32 -0.25 -16.53
CA ASP A 65 -23.04 0.36 -17.65
C ASP A 65 -24.09 -0.60 -18.26
N ALA A 66 -23.75 -1.89 -18.35
CA ALA A 66 -24.66 -2.92 -18.85
C ALA A 66 -25.84 -3.15 -17.88
N GLU A 67 -25.60 -3.17 -16.56
CA GLU A 67 -26.64 -3.28 -15.55
C GLU A 67 -27.54 -2.04 -15.49
N ALA A 68 -26.99 -0.84 -15.68
CA ALA A 68 -27.75 0.41 -15.68
C ALA A 68 -28.60 0.62 -16.95
N SER A 69 -28.24 -0.05 -18.05
CA SER A 69 -28.92 0.07 -19.34
C SER A 69 -29.97 -1.03 -19.59
N ALA A 70 -30.18 -1.93 -18.62
CA ALA A 70 -31.17 -3.02 -18.65
C ALA A 70 -32.46 -2.65 -17.88
#